data_AF-X1UW15-F1
#
_entry.id   AF-X1UW15-F1
#
_cell.length_a   1.000
_cell.length_b   1.000
_cell.length_c   1.000
_cell.angle_alpha   90.00
_cell.angle_beta   90.00
_cell.angle_gamma   90.00
#
_symmetry.space_group_name_H-M   'P 1'
#
loop_
_entity.id
_entity.type
_entity.pdbx_description
1 polymer ?
#
loop_
_entity_poly.entity_id
_entity_poly.type
_entity_poly.pdbx_seq_one_letter_code
_entity_poly.pdbx_strand_id
1 'polypeptide(L)'
;QDKDRAEKYCNEIRKKITDKKKHKEEDTIHLNRNLISLFVSSQTNDNGLPNDFEWNKIELFEHTLKQYFMELETTDMKVQPNDWYDLFQLIYVQPGDKIWTRENRWKNLIIKAGMEKYLYEK
;
A
#
# COMPACT_ATOMS: atom_id res chain seq x y z
N GLN A 1 15.40 -4.59 8.92
CA GLN A 1 14.89 -3.57 9.86
C GLN A 1 13.44 -3.19 9.52
N ASP A 2 13.14 -2.60 8.36
CA ASP A 2 11.76 -2.16 8.07
C ASP A 2 10.79 -3.30 7.72
N LYS A 3 11.24 -4.31 6.98
CA LYS A 3 10.47 -5.55 6.75
C LYS A 3 10.03 -6.20 8.06
N ASP A 4 10.97 -6.40 8.98
CA ASP A 4 10.73 -7.11 10.24
C ASP A 4 9.74 -6.36 11.12
N ARG A 5 9.76 -5.02 11.04
CA ARG A 5 8.84 -4.15 11.78
C ARG A 5 7.42 -4.20 11.20
N ALA A 6 7.27 -4.12 9.88
CA ALA A 6 5.97 -4.19 9.22
C ALA A 6 5.30 -5.55 9.44
N GLU A 7 6.06 -6.63 9.28
CA GLU A 7 5.57 -7.99 9.51
C GLU A 7 5.16 -8.21 10.98
N LYS A 8 5.93 -7.67 11.93
CA LYS A 8 5.57 -7.70 13.36
C LYS A 8 4.22 -7.00 13.63
N TYR A 9 4.03 -5.76 13.15
CA TYR A 9 2.77 -5.03 13.38
C TYR A 9 1.58 -5.71 12.73
N CYS A 10 1.71 -6.20 11.49
CA CYS A 10 0.63 -6.94 10.82
C CYS A 10 0.25 -8.20 11.61
N ASN A 11 1.23 -8.90 12.19
CA ASN A 11 0.98 -10.06 13.05
C ASN A 11 0.29 -9.70 14.37
N GLU A 12 0.56 -8.53 14.94
CA GLU A 12 -0.17 -8.04 16.12
C GLU A 12 -1.62 -7.68 15.78
N ILE A 13 -1.86 -7.09 14.62
CA ILE A 13 -3.21 -6.77 14.12
C ILE A 13 -3.99 -8.06 13.83
N ARG A 14 -3.38 -9.02 13.13
CA ARG A 14 -3.96 -10.35 12.86
C ARG A 14 -4.57 -11.01 14.09
N LYS A 15 -3.88 -10.94 15.23
CA LYS A 15 -4.34 -11.53 16.51
C LYS A 15 -5.57 -10.84 17.09
N LYS A 16 -5.82 -9.58 16.70
CA LYS A 16 -6.95 -8.76 17.18
C LYS A 16 -8.16 -8.82 16.25
N ILE A 17 -7.98 -9.28 15.00
CA ILE A 17 -9.08 -9.41 14.04
C ILE A 17 -9.98 -10.58 14.47
N THR A 18 -11.20 -10.24 14.87
CA THR A 18 -12.25 -11.23 15.20
C THR A 18 -13.14 -11.55 14.00
N ASP A 19 -13.36 -10.58 13.11
CA ASP A 19 -14.14 -10.72 11.88
C ASP A 19 -13.35 -10.14 10.69
N LYS A 20 -12.86 -11.03 9.82
CA LYS A 20 -12.10 -10.65 8.63
C LYS A 20 -12.93 -9.90 7.59
N LYS A 21 -14.23 -10.17 7.50
CA LYS A 21 -15.09 -9.50 6.52
C LYS A 21 -15.28 -8.05 6.92
N LYS A 22 -15.66 -7.82 8.18
CA LYS A 22 -15.80 -6.47 8.73
C LYS A 22 -14.48 -5.68 8.64
N HIS A 23 -13.35 -6.30 8.99
CA HIS A 23 -12.03 -5.66 8.88
C HIS A 23 -11.71 -5.16 7.47
N LYS A 24 -12.10 -5.91 6.43
CA LYS A 24 -11.88 -5.51 5.03
C LYS A 24 -12.77 -4.36 4.57
N GLU A 25 -13.88 -4.11 5.26
CA GLU A 25 -14.81 -3.00 4.96
C GLU A 25 -14.37 -1.69 5.63
N GLU A 26 -13.40 -1.74 6.56
CA GLU A 26 -12.89 -0.54 7.24
C GLU A 26 -12.09 0.35 6.28
N ASP A 27 -12.42 1.65 6.28
CA ASP A 27 -11.65 2.61 5.49
C ASP A 27 -10.42 3.10 6.26
N THR A 28 -9.29 2.49 5.95
CA THR A 28 -7.98 2.78 6.55
C THR A 28 -7.12 3.72 5.70
N ILE A 29 -7.67 4.34 4.65
CA ILE A 29 -6.88 5.16 3.72
C ILE A 29 -6.16 6.32 4.43
N HIS A 30 -6.83 6.98 5.39
CA HIS A 30 -6.22 8.04 6.20
C HIS A 30 -5.04 7.57 7.05
N LEU A 31 -5.05 6.33 7.54
CA LEU A 31 -3.92 5.76 8.28
C LEU A 31 -2.71 5.56 7.36
N ASN A 32 -2.96 5.13 6.12
CA ASN A 32 -1.90 5.01 5.12
C ASN A 32 -1.33 6.38 4.73
N ARG A 33 -2.17 7.42 4.60
CA ARG A 33 -1.71 8.80 4.37
C ARG A 33 -0.78 9.29 5.48
N ASN A 34 -1.13 9.03 6.74
CA ASN A 34 -0.28 9.35 7.88
C ASN A 34 1.05 8.59 7.85
N LEU A 35 1.02 7.31 7.48
CA LEU A 35 2.22 6.49 7.34
C LEU A 35 3.13 7.03 6.22
N ILE A 36 2.57 7.40 5.07
CA ILE A 36 3.31 7.98 3.94
C ILE A 36 3.95 9.31 4.37
N SER A 37 3.20 10.19 5.06
CA SER A 37 3.74 11.45 5.58
C SER A 37 4.88 11.22 6.57
N LEU A 38 4.77 10.20 7.43
CA LEU A 38 5.83 9.80 8.36
C LEU A 38 7.09 9.34 7.60
N PHE A 39 6.94 8.55 6.53
CA PHE A 39 8.08 8.17 5.69
C PHE A 39 8.77 9.39 5.10
N VAL A 40 8.01 10.35 4.56
CA VAL A 40 8.57 11.59 4.02
C VAL A 40 9.34 12.35 5.11
N SER A 41 8.73 12.57 6.28
CA SER A 41 9.40 13.28 7.39
C SER A 41 10.72 12.62 7.80
N SER A 42 10.78 11.28 7.77
CA SER A 42 11.97 10.51 8.16
C SER A 42 13.12 10.65 7.17
N GLN A 43 12.82 10.94 5.90
CA GLN A 43 13.81 11.09 4.83
C GLN A 43 14.23 12.54 4.62
N THR A 44 13.34 13.50 4.85
CA THR A 44 13.59 14.92 4.58
C THR A 44 14.04 15.71 5.81
N ASN A 45 13.95 15.12 7.02
CA ASN A 45 14.08 15.85 8.29
C ASN A 45 13.15 17.08 8.39
N ASP A 46 11.99 17.02 7.72
CA ASP A 46 10.94 18.05 7.72
C ASP A 46 9.63 17.48 8.29
N ASN A 47 8.56 18.27 8.32
CA ASN A 47 7.26 17.95 8.91
C ASN A 47 6.41 16.97 8.08
N GLY A 48 6.99 16.26 7.11
CA GLY A 48 6.30 15.32 6.24
C GLY A 48 5.67 15.96 5.01
N LEU A 49 4.55 15.42 4.53
CA LEU A 49 3.82 15.96 3.39
C LEU A 49 3.04 17.23 3.78
N PRO A 50 2.93 18.22 2.90
CA PRO A 50 2.14 19.42 3.16
C PRO A 50 0.63 19.09 3.20
N ASN A 51 -0.15 19.93 3.90
CA ASN A 51 -1.59 19.70 4.10
C ASN A 51 -2.39 19.71 2.79
N ASP A 52 -1.93 20.45 1.78
CA ASP A 52 -2.51 20.57 0.45
C ASP A 52 -1.92 19.56 -0.56
N PHE A 53 -1.23 18.53 -0.08
CA PHE A 53 -0.69 17.48 -0.94
C PHE A 53 -1.79 16.82 -1.78
N GLU A 54 -1.56 16.79 -3.10
CA GLU A 54 -2.50 16.24 -4.08
C GLU A 54 -2.43 14.69 -4.11
N TRP A 55 -3.18 14.04 -3.23
CA TRP A 55 -3.24 12.56 -3.14
C TRP A 55 -3.57 11.84 -4.45
N ASN A 56 -4.32 12.49 -5.34
CA ASN A 56 -4.66 11.96 -6.66
C ASN A 56 -3.41 11.66 -7.51
N LYS A 57 -2.29 12.37 -7.29
CA LYS A 57 -1.02 12.13 -8.02
C LYS A 57 -0.36 10.79 -7.68
N ILE A 58 -0.77 10.16 -6.58
CA ILE A 58 -0.22 8.87 -6.14
C ILE A 58 -1.34 7.84 -5.90
N GLU A 59 -2.50 7.98 -6.58
CA GLU A 59 -3.69 7.16 -6.30
C GLU A 59 -3.39 5.65 -6.44
N LEU A 60 -2.60 5.24 -7.45
CA LEU A 60 -2.24 3.84 -7.62
C LEU A 60 -1.46 3.30 -6.42
N PHE A 61 -0.46 4.05 -5.96
CA PHE A 61 0.35 3.68 -4.81
C PHE A 61 -0.49 3.60 -3.53
N GLU A 62 -1.29 4.64 -3.23
CA GLU A 62 -2.12 4.71 -2.03
C GLU A 62 -3.09 3.51 -1.93
N HIS A 63 -3.82 3.24 -3.02
CA HIS A 63 -4.80 2.16 -3.05
C HIS A 63 -4.16 0.78 -3.03
N THR A 64 -3.03 0.60 -3.72
CA THR A 64 -2.30 -0.67 -3.70
C THR A 64 -1.66 -0.93 -2.35
N LEU A 65 -1.12 0.10 -1.68
CA LEU A 65 -0.57 0.00 -0.32
C LEU A 65 -1.67 -0.39 0.69
N LYS A 66 -2.85 0.23 0.59
CA LYS A 66 -4.02 -0.17 1.39
C LYS A 66 -4.36 -1.64 1.21
N GLN A 67 -4.47 -2.09 -0.04
CA GLN A 67 -4.76 -3.48 -0.35
C GLN A 67 -3.66 -4.42 0.16
N TYR A 68 -2.40 -4.02 0.03
CA TYR A 68 -1.24 -4.79 0.49
C TYR A 68 -1.29 -5.05 2.00
N PHE A 69 -1.52 -4.02 2.82
CA PHE A 69 -1.68 -4.20 4.27
C PHE A 69 -2.90 -5.03 4.62
N MET A 70 -4.03 -4.80 3.97
CA MET A 70 -5.24 -5.59 4.20
C MET A 70 -5.03 -7.09 3.90
N GLU A 71 -4.30 -7.43 2.84
CA GLU A 71 -3.94 -8.82 2.53
C GLU A 71 -2.94 -9.39 3.54
N LEU A 72 -1.93 -8.59 3.95
CA LEU A 72 -1.04 -8.95 5.06
C LEU A 72 -1.82 -9.16 6.36
N GLU A 73 -2.91 -8.49 6.62
CA GLU A 73 -3.63 -8.64 7.90
C GLU A 73 -4.66 -9.77 7.87
N THR A 74 -5.14 -10.17 6.69
CA THR A 74 -6.30 -11.09 6.58
C THR A 74 -5.99 -12.43 5.91
N THR A 75 -4.82 -12.58 5.27
CA THR A 75 -4.40 -13.81 4.56
C THR A 75 -3.06 -14.34 5.09
N ASP A 76 -2.54 -15.40 4.47
CA ASP A 76 -1.21 -15.96 4.76
C ASP A 76 -0.06 -15.24 4.03
N MET A 77 -0.34 -14.13 3.36
CA MET A 77 0.67 -13.30 2.68
C MET A 77 1.75 -12.86 3.67
N LYS A 78 3.00 -12.83 3.21
CA LYS A 78 4.16 -12.39 3.99
C LYS A 78 4.91 -11.31 3.25
N VAL A 79 5.58 -10.46 4.03
CA VAL A 79 6.47 -9.41 3.51
C VAL A 79 7.70 -10.08 2.88
N GLN A 80 7.95 -9.78 1.62
CA GLN A 80 9.16 -10.20 0.91
C GLN A 80 10.20 -9.07 0.94
N PRO A 81 11.50 -9.39 0.80
CA PRO A 81 12.57 -8.40 0.90
C PRO A 81 12.41 -7.19 -0.03
N ASN A 82 11.82 -7.38 -1.21
CA ASN A 82 11.69 -6.32 -2.23
C ASN A 82 10.34 -5.60 -2.22
N ASP A 83 9.38 -6.03 -1.39
CA ASP A 83 8.01 -5.51 -1.45
C ASP A 83 7.92 -3.99 -1.31
N TRP A 84 8.75 -3.41 -0.44
CA TRP A 84 8.81 -1.97 -0.25
C TRP A 84 9.27 -1.24 -1.51
N TYR A 85 10.33 -1.72 -2.16
CA TYR A 85 10.85 -1.12 -3.38
C TYR A 85 9.82 -1.20 -4.51
N ASP A 86 9.17 -2.35 -4.68
CA ASP A 86 8.15 -2.55 -5.70
C ASP A 86 6.92 -1.65 -5.47
N LEU A 87 6.48 -1.52 -4.21
CA LEU A 87 5.40 -0.60 -3.85
C LEU A 87 5.79 0.86 -4.14
N PHE A 88 6.99 1.30 -3.75
CA PHE A 88 7.41 2.69 -3.94
C PHE A 88 7.56 3.07 -5.42
N GLN A 89 7.82 2.12 -6.32
CA GLN A 89 7.81 2.40 -7.76
C GLN A 89 6.45 2.92 -8.24
N LEU A 90 5.34 2.54 -7.59
CA LEU A 90 4.00 2.98 -7.97
C LEU A 90 3.76 4.48 -7.71
N ILE A 91 4.60 5.14 -6.90
CA ILE A 91 4.51 6.59 -6.66
C ILE A 91 4.72 7.39 -7.95
N TYR A 92 5.54 6.87 -8.87
CA TYR A 92 5.86 7.56 -10.12
C TYR A 92 4.77 7.41 -11.19
N VAL A 93 3.73 6.63 -10.92
CA VAL A 93 2.66 6.35 -11.88
C VAL A 93 1.54 7.38 -11.68
N GLN A 94 1.38 8.27 -12.65
CA GLN A 94 0.37 9.34 -12.60
C GLN A 94 -0.95 8.89 -13.23
N PRO A 95 -2.08 9.54 -12.88
CA PRO A 95 -3.34 9.31 -13.58
C PRO A 95 -3.21 9.43 -15.10
N GLY A 96 -3.56 8.35 -15.80
CA GLY A 96 -3.43 8.24 -17.27
C GLY A 96 -2.26 7.35 -17.71
N ASP A 97 -1.28 7.11 -16.83
CA ASP A 97 -0.20 6.18 -17.09
C ASP A 97 -0.68 4.73 -17.01
N LYS A 98 0.09 3.84 -17.63
CA LYS A 98 -0.06 2.40 -17.48
C LYS A 98 1.26 1.76 -17.11
N ILE A 99 1.20 0.80 -16.21
CA ILE A 99 2.32 -0.05 -15.84
C ILE A 99 2.23 -1.39 -16.56
N TRP A 100 3.39 -1.90 -16.93
CA TRP A 100 3.54 -3.26 -17.40
C TRP A 100 4.41 -4.00 -16.40
N THR A 101 3.95 -5.17 -15.97
CA THR A 101 4.71 -6.08 -15.11
C THR A 101 4.33 -7.51 -15.45
N ARG A 102 5.25 -8.46 -15.24
CA ARG A 102 4.96 -9.90 -15.33
C ARG A 102 4.60 -10.51 -13.97
N GLU A 103 4.66 -9.72 -12.90
CA GLU A 103 4.46 -10.21 -11.55
C GLU A 103 2.98 -10.27 -11.20
N ASN A 104 2.44 -11.49 -11.21
CA ASN A 104 1.03 -11.75 -10.89
C ASN A 104 0.63 -11.26 -9.50
N ARG A 105 1.56 -11.26 -8.53
CA ARG A 105 1.29 -10.77 -7.17
C ARG A 105 0.84 -9.31 -7.18
N TRP A 106 1.61 -8.43 -7.81
CA TRP A 106 1.29 -7.00 -7.89
C TRP A 106 0.08 -6.73 -8.77
N LYS A 107 -0.06 -7.43 -9.90
CA LYS A 107 -1.29 -7.34 -10.73
C LYS A 107 -2.54 -7.65 -9.90
N ASN A 108 -2.51 -8.76 -9.16
CA ASN A 108 -3.65 -9.17 -8.34
C ASN A 108 -3.96 -8.17 -7.24
N LEU A 109 -2.95 -7.57 -6.60
CA LEU A 109 -3.16 -6.52 -5.60
C LEU A 109 -3.79 -5.27 -6.22
N ILE A 110 -3.29 -4.84 -7.38
CA ILE A 110 -3.82 -3.67 -8.10
C ILE A 110 -5.26 -3.89 -8.54
N ILE A 111 -5.58 -5.08 -9.07
CA ILE A 111 -6.95 -5.46 -9.46
C ILE A 111 -7.86 -5.46 -8.23
N LYS A 112 -7.44 -6.10 -7.12
CA LYS A 112 -8.23 -6.12 -5.87
C LYS A 112 -8.44 -4.72 -5.29
N ALA A 113 -7.48 -3.82 -5.48
CA ALA A 113 -7.59 -2.43 -5.09
C ALA A 113 -8.53 -1.60 -6.00
N GLY A 114 -9.07 -2.19 -7.07
CA GLY A 114 -9.92 -1.50 -8.07
C GLY A 114 -9.13 -0.55 -8.98
N MET A 115 -7.84 -0.81 -9.15
CA MET A 115 -6.89 0.04 -9.87
C MET A 115 -6.43 -0.57 -11.20
N GLU A 116 -7.18 -1.52 -11.77
CA GLU A 116 -6.81 -2.20 -13.02
C GLU A 116 -6.73 -1.28 -14.24
N LYS A 117 -7.29 -0.06 -14.16
CA LYS A 117 -7.12 1.00 -15.17
C LYS A 117 -5.65 1.33 -15.45
N TYR A 118 -4.78 1.09 -14.47
CA TYR A 118 -3.34 1.30 -14.53
C TYR A 118 -2.56 0.14 -15.16
N LEU A 119 -3.18 -1.00 -15.46
CA LEU A 119 -2.48 -2.15 -16.03
C LEU A 119 -2.54 -2.13 -17.56
N TYR A 120 -1.39 -2.35 -18.22
CA TYR A 120 -1.37 -2.64 -19.66
C TYR A 120 -2.03 -3.97 -19.99
N GLU A 121 -1.75 -4.99 -19.18
CA GLU A 121 -2.28 -6.35 -19.33
C GLU A 121 -2.93 -6.79 -18.03
N LYS A 122 -4.21 -7.16 -18.11
CA LYS A 122 -4.99 -7.67 -16.99
C LYS A 122 -4.67 -9.13 -16.73
#